data_AF-A0A3T1CC58-F1
#
_entry.id   AF-A0A3T1CC58-F1
#
_cell.length_a   1.000
_cell.length_b   1.000
_cell.length_c   1.000
_cell.angle_alpha   90.00
_cell.angle_beta   90.00
_cell.angle_gamma   90.00
#
_symmetry.space_group_name_H-M   'P 1'
#
loop_
_entity.id
_entity.type
_entity.pdbx_description
1 polymer ?
#
loop_
_entity_poly.entity_id
_entity_poly.type
_entity_poly.pdbx_seq_one_letter_code
_entity_poly.pdbx_strand_id
1 'polypeptide(L)'
;MRGKKSLSCQEFFEAYQGWKQEIFIRGDKKNGVQAGGARLYVLSHHKKRWVIALKYKGENEYRYLMAANLSWKMKDVVQGYTLR
;
A
#
# COMPACT_ATOMS: atom_id res chain seq x y z
N MET A 1 -19.02 14.30 20.81
CA MET A 1 -18.03 13.92 19.76
C MET A 1 -18.33 12.48 19.32
N ARG A 2 -18.76 12.27 18.08
CA ARG A 2 -18.90 10.91 17.48
C ARG A 2 -17.51 10.23 17.57
N GLY A 3 -17.41 9.12 18.31
CA GLY A 3 -16.13 8.46 18.59
C GLY A 3 -15.34 8.21 17.31
N LYS A 4 -14.06 8.59 17.28
CA LYS A 4 -13.19 8.35 16.13
C LYS A 4 -13.02 6.84 15.95
N LYS A 5 -13.82 6.24 15.06
CA LYS A 5 -13.68 4.83 14.68
C LYS A 5 -12.32 4.66 14.00
N SER A 6 -11.42 3.92 14.63
CA SER A 6 -10.20 3.43 13.99
C SER A 6 -10.53 2.24 13.10
N LEU A 7 -9.90 2.17 11.94
CA LEU A 7 -10.00 1.04 11.04
C LEU A 7 -8.64 0.33 10.97
N SER A 8 -8.66 -0.98 10.81
CA SER A 8 -7.48 -1.73 10.35
C SER A 8 -7.09 -1.29 8.94
N CYS A 9 -5.84 -1.58 8.54
CA CYS A 9 -5.42 -1.33 7.17
C CYS A 9 -6.28 -2.13 6.16
N GLN A 10 -6.67 -3.35 6.53
CA GLN A 10 -7.53 -4.19 5.71
C GLN A 10 -8.90 -3.55 5.47
N GLU A 11 -9.63 -3.23 6.52
CA GLU A 11 -10.95 -2.58 6.38
C GLU A 11 -10.85 -1.28 5.55
N PHE A 12 -9.78 -0.50 5.77
CA PHE A 12 -9.56 0.72 5.01
C PHE A 12 -9.34 0.47 3.52
N PHE A 13 -8.47 -0.48 3.14
CA PHE A 13 -8.11 -0.74 1.74
C PHE A 13 -9.07 -1.68 1.01
N GLU A 14 -9.94 -2.38 1.72
CA GLU A 14 -11.12 -3.03 1.13
C GLU A 14 -12.15 -1.99 0.65
N ALA A 15 -12.32 -0.89 1.39
CA ALA A 15 -13.19 0.23 1.01
C ALA A 15 -12.51 1.21 0.03
N TYR A 16 -11.21 1.47 0.21
CA TYR A 16 -10.38 2.32 -0.65
C TYR A 16 -9.53 1.45 -1.58
N GLN A 17 -10.20 0.78 -2.53
CA GLN A 17 -9.52 -0.13 -3.43
C GLN A 17 -8.56 0.60 -4.35
N GLY A 18 -7.34 0.06 -4.44
CA GLY A 18 -6.38 0.47 -5.45
C GLY A 18 -6.81 0.07 -6.85
N TRP A 19 -6.07 0.53 -7.85
CA TRP A 19 -6.29 0.19 -9.25
C TRP A 19 -5.27 -0.85 -9.73
N LYS A 20 -5.60 -1.49 -10.86
CA LYS A 20 -4.68 -2.41 -11.54
C LYS A 20 -3.53 -1.62 -12.17
N GLN A 21 -2.30 -2.05 -11.90
CA GLN A 21 -1.08 -1.43 -12.44
C GLN A 21 -0.03 -2.51 -12.74
N GLU A 22 0.96 -2.14 -13.52
CA GLU A 22 2.09 -3.01 -13.86
C GLU A 22 3.36 -2.57 -13.12
N ILE A 23 4.09 -3.54 -12.57
CA ILE A 23 5.38 -3.31 -11.90
C ILE A 23 6.43 -4.29 -12.44
N PHE A 24 7.71 -3.94 -12.32
CA PHE A 24 8.81 -4.86 -12.63
C PHE A 24 9.22 -5.57 -11.34
N ILE A 25 9.34 -6.89 -11.36
CA ILE A 25 9.88 -7.65 -10.22
C ILE A 25 11.36 -7.92 -10.52
N ARG A 26 12.27 -7.44 -9.67
CA ARG A 26 13.74 -7.64 -9.83
C ARG A 26 14.32 -7.32 -11.23
N GLY A 27 13.67 -6.44 -11.99
CA GLY A 27 14.07 -6.11 -13.37
C GLY A 27 13.61 -7.12 -14.43
N ASP A 28 12.85 -8.14 -14.04
CA ASP A 28 12.28 -9.15 -14.94
C ASP A 28 11.04 -8.61 -15.67
N LYS A 29 10.16 -9.50 -16.12
CA LYS A 29 8.93 -9.15 -16.83
C LYS A 29 8.00 -8.30 -15.96
N LYS A 30 7.19 -7.50 -16.65
CA LYS A 30 6.08 -6.78 -16.02
C LYS A 30 5.09 -7.76 -15.39
N ASN A 31 4.68 -7.46 -14.17
CA ASN A 31 3.69 -8.20 -13.42
C ASN A 31 2.51 -7.30 -13.08
N GLY A 32 1.30 -7.80 -13.32
CA GLY A 32 0.06 -7.12 -12.97
C GLY A 32 -0.23 -7.23 -11.48
N VAL A 33 -0.51 -6.09 -10.85
CA VAL A 33 -0.86 -6.00 -9.43
C VAL A 33 -2.06 -5.08 -9.24
N GLN A 34 -2.80 -5.28 -8.15
CA GLN A 34 -3.71 -4.27 -7.63
C GLN A 34 -2.99 -3.54 -6.51
N ALA A 35 -2.83 -2.22 -6.63
CA ALA A 35 -2.21 -1.44 -5.58
C ALA A 35 -2.85 -0.05 -5.42
N GLY A 36 -2.91 0.39 -4.18
CA GLY A 36 -3.46 1.69 -3.78
C GLY A 36 -2.73 2.19 -2.54
N GLY A 37 -2.55 3.50 -2.45
CA GLY A 37 -1.79 4.13 -1.37
C GLY A 37 -2.52 5.30 -0.73
N ALA A 38 -2.38 5.44 0.58
CA ALA A 38 -2.96 6.52 1.35
C ALA A 38 -1.99 7.03 2.43
N ARG A 39 -2.02 8.35 2.70
CA ARG A 39 -1.24 8.96 3.78
C ARG A 39 -2.06 8.91 5.05
N LEU A 40 -1.86 7.88 5.86
CA LEU A 40 -2.69 7.56 7.02
C LEU A 40 -1.97 7.92 8.32
N TYR A 41 -2.72 8.37 9.32
CA TYR A 41 -2.21 8.39 10.69
C TYR A 41 -2.29 6.97 11.26
N VAL A 42 -1.13 6.33 11.43
CA VAL A 42 -1.06 4.95 11.90
C VAL A 42 -0.94 4.96 13.41
N LEU A 43 -1.96 4.45 14.11
CA LEU A 43 -2.08 4.52 15.56
C LEU A 43 -0.90 3.87 16.27
N SER A 44 -0.49 2.66 15.86
CA SER A 44 0.65 1.94 16.44
C SER A 44 1.98 2.67 16.27
N HIS A 45 2.07 3.63 15.34
CA HIS A 45 3.27 4.42 15.08
C HIS A 45 3.17 5.85 15.60
N HIS A 46 2.01 6.25 16.13
CA HIS A 46 1.68 7.61 16.58
C HIS A 46 2.13 8.71 15.61
N LYS A 47 2.08 8.44 14.30
CA LYS A 47 2.59 9.34 13.26
C LYS A 47 1.99 9.01 11.90
N LYS A 48 1.95 10.01 11.01
CA LYS A 48 1.55 9.82 9.62
C LYS A 48 2.54 8.92 8.88
N ARG A 49 2.02 8.03 8.04
CA ARG A 49 2.80 7.12 7.18
C ARG A 49 2.19 7.10 5.79
N TRP A 50 3.03 6.85 4.80
CA TRP A 50 2.57 6.52 3.47
C TRP A 50 2.39 5.00 3.41
N VAL A 51 1.14 4.54 3.45
CA VAL A 51 0.79 3.12 3.48
C VAL A 51 0.28 2.73 2.09
N ILE A 52 0.75 1.60 1.57
CA ILE A 52 0.38 1.07 0.26
C ILE A 52 -0.09 -0.36 0.45
N ALA A 53 -1.31 -0.65 0.03
CA ALA A 53 -1.79 -2.00 -0.13
C ALA A 53 -1.38 -2.51 -1.52
N LEU A 54 -0.81 -3.70 -1.58
CA LEU A 54 -0.32 -4.38 -2.77
C LEU A 54 -0.84 -5.81 -2.79
N LYS A 55 -1.43 -6.22 -3.92
CA LYS A 55 -1.90 -7.59 -4.14
C LYS A 55 -1.47 -8.05 -5.52
N TYR A 56 -0.77 -9.18 -5.61
CA TYR A 56 -0.41 -9.76 -6.90
C TYR A 56 -1.63 -10.44 -7.54
N LYS A 57 -1.57 -10.61 -8.87
CA LYS A 57 -2.60 -11.36 -9.58
C LYS A 57 -2.71 -12.78 -9.01
N GLY A 58 -3.91 -13.17 -8.57
CA GLY A 58 -4.18 -14.49 -7.98
C GLY A 58 -4.09 -14.51 -6.44
N GLU A 59 -3.58 -13.47 -5.80
CA GLU A 59 -3.63 -13.35 -4.34
C GLU A 59 -5.00 -12.80 -3.88
N ASN A 60 -5.46 -13.27 -2.72
CA ASN A 60 -6.69 -12.77 -2.09
C ASN A 60 -6.40 -11.68 -1.06
N GLU A 61 -5.26 -11.76 -0.38
CA GLU A 61 -4.89 -10.86 0.71
C GLU A 61 -3.98 -9.73 0.24
N TYR A 62 -4.10 -8.57 0.88
CA TYR A 62 -3.18 -7.46 0.67
C TYR A 62 -1.90 -7.64 1.49
N ARG A 63 -0.77 -7.29 0.88
CA ARG A 63 0.46 -6.95 1.58
C ARG A 63 0.50 -5.45 1.80
N TYR A 64 0.96 -5.01 2.97
CA TYR A 64 1.10 -3.59 3.29
C TYR A 64 2.56 -3.15 3.25
N LEU A 65 2.87 -2.24 2.34
CA LEU A 65 4.14 -1.53 2.32
C LEU A 65 3.97 -0.19 3.03
N MET A 66 5.05 0.27 3.65
CA MET A 66 5.06 1.54 4.37
C MET A 66 6.31 2.33 4.04
N ALA A 67 6.14 3.63 3.77
CA ALA A 67 7.22 4.59 3.72
C ALA A 67 7.06 5.66 4.81
N ALA A 68 8.19 6.03 5.42
CA ALA A 68 8.26 7.13 6.38
C ALA A 68 8.24 8.50 5.68
N ASN A 69 8.88 8.60 4.50
CA ASN A 69 8.86 9.81 3.69
C ASN A 69 7.55 9.91 2.91
N LEU A 70 6.75 10.94 3.23
CA LEU A 70 5.42 11.15 2.63
C LEU A 70 5.47 11.74 1.22
N SER A 71 6.64 12.19 0.74
CA SER A 71 6.81 12.75 -0.61
C SER A 71 7.04 11.67 -1.68
N TRP A 72 7.40 10.45 -1.27
CA TRP A 72 7.68 9.36 -2.21
C TRP A 72 6.43 8.96 -2.99
N LYS A 73 6.62 8.66 -4.28
CA LYS A 73 5.53 8.15 -5.11
C LYS A 73 5.31 6.68 -4.81
N MET A 74 4.07 6.22 -4.94
CA MET A 74 3.73 4.80 -4.74
C MET A 74 4.58 3.88 -5.60
N LYS A 75 4.79 4.22 -6.88
CA LYS A 75 5.61 3.45 -7.81
C LYS A 75 7.03 3.23 -7.29
N ASP A 76 7.65 4.26 -6.72
CA ASP A 76 9.03 4.18 -6.24
C ASP A 76 9.14 3.25 -5.03
N VAL A 77 8.18 3.34 -4.09
CA VAL A 77 8.11 2.45 -2.92
C VAL A 77 7.90 0.99 -3.34
N VAL A 78 6.95 0.75 -4.25
CA VAL A 78 6.62 -0.60 -4.72
C VAL A 78 7.82 -1.17 -5.49
N GLN A 79 8.42 -0.40 -6.40
CA GLN A 79 9.58 -0.86 -7.17
C GLN A 79 10.77 -1.16 -6.24
N GLY A 80 11.07 -0.29 -5.27
CA GLY A 80 12.11 -0.56 -4.28
C GLY A 80 11.85 -1.82 -3.46
N TYR A 81 10.59 -2.06 -3.06
CA TYR A 81 10.21 -3.31 -2.38
C TYR A 81 10.47 -4.55 -3.24
N THR A 82 10.17 -4.52 -4.54
CA THR A 82 10.39 -5.68 -5.42
C THR A 82 11.86 -6.05 -5.63
N LEU A 83 12.80 -5.17 -5.25
CA LEU A 83 14.24 -5.46 -5.32
C LEU A 83 14.74 -6.25 -4.09
N ARG A 84 13.95 -6.30 -3.00
CA ARG A 84 14.23 -7.08 -1.80
C ARG A 84 13.99 -8.57 -2.07
#